data_AF-A0A232M0W7-F1
#
_entry.id   AF-A0A232M0W7-F1
#
_cell.length_a   1.000
_cell.length_b   1.000
_cell.length_c   1.000
_cell.angle_alpha   90.00
_cell.angle_beta   90.00
_cell.angle_gamma   90.00
#
_symmetry.space_group_name_H-M   'P 1'
#
loop_
_entity.id
_entity.type
_entity.pdbx_description
1 polymer ?
#
loop_
_entity_poly.entity_id
_entity_poly.type
_entity_poly.pdbx_seq_one_letter_code
_entity_poly.pdbx_strand_id
1 'polypeptide(L)'
;RLHDLGKSVILVECEDVLGGHTNTYVDPQTKITIDYGVLVYHDIPVVQNYFNRLNIPFAIAPIGGRGNTTYANFKEGKVIANFIPSNPTNALAAYGAQVAQYPGLSAGFLLPNPVPEDLLMPFGQFAQKYNLGDAVQIIAGFAEGHGDVLKQMTLNIFMVNGLQVLKSMQTGFLVTTHHDNYEIYGNALQVLGSDKVLLKSRVVSTKRSFADHVEVTVQTPSGLKVIKANKLVMAIPPKLPNLAGFDLDGTEKSLFSKFINTAYYTGLVHNTGLPADASYQNVDVADPYSLPDLPGLYGLSTTAIPGLFSVQYGSQTALPDDAVKADIIATIKRLRKSMGIQAHEEPELVAYDNHTPFRLTVSPDDVKSGFYNNLNALQGHLHTFWTGAAFDKHDSSLLWNFTETLLTKIT
;
A
#
# COMPACT_ATOMS: atom_id res chain seq x y z
N ARG A 1 -8.59 19.48 1.88
CA ARG A 1 -7.45 20.34 1.51
C ARG A 1 -7.80 21.37 0.44
N LEU A 2 -7.97 21.03 -0.85
CA LEU A 2 -8.44 22.01 -1.85
C LEU A 2 -9.74 22.72 -1.44
N HIS A 3 -10.69 21.97 -0.88
CA HIS A 3 -11.90 22.50 -0.26
C HIS A 3 -11.60 23.53 0.86
N ASP A 4 -10.66 23.22 1.76
CA ASP A 4 -10.28 24.13 2.86
C ASP A 4 -9.55 25.38 2.35
N LEU A 5 -8.96 25.32 1.15
CA LEU A 5 -8.36 26.46 0.45
C LEU A 5 -9.40 27.28 -0.36
N GLY A 6 -10.70 27.00 -0.17
CA GLY A 6 -11.79 27.72 -0.83
C GLY A 6 -11.96 27.39 -2.31
N LYS A 7 -11.39 26.27 -2.79
CA LYS A 7 -11.55 25.83 -4.18
C LYS A 7 -12.84 25.03 -4.34
N SER A 8 -13.51 25.20 -5.48
CA SER A 8 -14.58 24.29 -5.92
C SER A 8 -13.97 22.96 -6.36
N VAL A 9 -14.51 21.86 -5.85
CA VAL A 9 -14.02 20.50 -6.10
C VAL A 9 -15.21 19.59 -6.33
N ILE A 10 -15.06 18.67 -7.28
CA ILE A 10 -15.90 17.49 -7.42
C ILE A 10 -15.01 16.26 -7.45
N LEU A 11 -15.32 15.26 -6.62
CA LEU A 11 -14.61 14.00 -6.51
C LEU A 11 -15.40 12.90 -7.23
N VAL A 12 -14.72 12.04 -7.96
CA VAL A 12 -15.30 10.87 -8.65
C VAL A 12 -14.65 9.62 -8.08
N GLU A 13 -15.46 8.73 -7.53
CA GLU A 13 -15.04 7.48 -6.89
C GLU A 13 -15.84 6.31 -7.50
N CYS A 14 -15.14 5.25 -7.88
CA CYS A 14 -15.76 4.08 -8.49
C CYS A 14 -16.48 3.20 -7.48
N GLU A 15 -15.98 3.16 -6.24
CA GLU A 15 -16.62 2.45 -5.15
C GLU A 15 -17.77 3.26 -4.53
N ASP A 16 -18.51 2.63 -3.63
CA ASP A 16 -19.60 3.26 -2.90
C ASP A 16 -19.20 3.91 -1.58
N VAL A 17 -17.90 3.89 -1.32
CA VAL A 17 -17.26 4.48 -0.15
C VAL A 17 -15.93 5.11 -0.58
N LEU A 18 -15.47 6.10 0.18
CA LEU A 18 -14.12 6.65 0.03
C LEU A 18 -13.11 5.81 0.83
N GLY A 19 -11.84 5.80 0.40
CA GLY A 19 -10.74 5.23 1.19
C GLY A 19 -9.77 4.34 0.42
N GLY A 20 -10.15 3.87 -0.77
CA GLY A 20 -9.29 3.00 -1.59
C GLY A 20 -8.88 1.75 -0.81
N HIS A 21 -7.57 1.57 -0.60
CA HIS A 21 -7.01 0.42 0.11
C HIS A 21 -7.25 0.40 1.64
N THR A 22 -7.93 1.41 2.20
CA THR A 22 -8.43 1.32 3.57
C THR A 22 -9.61 0.35 3.61
N ASN A 23 -9.50 -0.69 4.42
CA ASN A 23 -10.57 -1.65 4.64
C ASN A 23 -10.72 -1.94 6.13
N THR A 24 -11.93 -1.71 6.66
CA THR A 24 -12.31 -2.00 8.05
C THR A 24 -13.53 -2.90 8.05
N TYR A 25 -13.44 -4.02 8.77
CA TYR A 25 -14.53 -4.96 8.99
C TYR A 25 -15.24 -4.62 10.29
N VAL A 26 -16.58 -4.58 10.27
CA VAL A 26 -17.40 -4.45 11.48
C VAL A 26 -17.98 -5.82 11.79
N ASP A 27 -17.58 -6.42 12.92
CA ASP A 27 -18.13 -7.71 13.32
C ASP A 27 -19.61 -7.59 13.68
N PRO A 28 -20.50 -8.36 13.05
CA PRO A 28 -21.94 -8.20 13.23
C PRO A 28 -22.39 -8.55 14.66
N GLN A 29 -21.63 -9.37 15.41
CA GLN A 29 -22.01 -9.85 16.74
C GLN A 29 -21.53 -8.90 17.84
N THR A 30 -20.24 -8.59 17.87
CA THR A 30 -19.57 -7.79 18.91
C THR A 30 -19.55 -6.29 18.60
N LYS A 31 -19.77 -5.91 17.33
CA LYS A 31 -19.61 -4.55 16.81
C LYS A 31 -18.18 -4.00 16.89
N ILE A 32 -17.20 -4.86 17.20
CA ILE A 32 -15.79 -4.50 17.16
C ILE A 32 -15.38 -4.32 15.69
N THR A 33 -14.61 -3.27 15.43
CA THR A 33 -14.02 -2.98 14.13
C THR A 33 -12.62 -3.55 14.03
N ILE A 34 -12.27 -4.11 12.87
CA ILE A 34 -10.94 -4.64 12.56
C ILE A 34 -10.47 -4.05 11.24
N ASP A 35 -9.43 -3.22 11.29
CA ASP A 35 -8.71 -2.79 10.11
C ASP A 35 -7.90 -3.95 9.53
N TYR A 36 -8.07 -4.20 8.22
CA TYR A 36 -7.32 -5.23 7.49
C TYR A 36 -6.70 -4.69 6.18
N GLY A 37 -7.02 -3.47 5.76
CA GLY A 37 -6.29 -2.77 4.69
C GLY A 37 -5.10 -1.98 5.24
N VAL A 38 -5.22 -0.65 5.25
CA VAL A 38 -4.28 0.25 5.95
C VAL A 38 -4.41 0.05 7.47
N LEU A 39 -3.27 -0.15 8.15
CA LEU A 39 -3.24 -0.46 9.59
C LEU A 39 -2.74 0.70 10.47
N VAL A 40 -1.74 1.45 10.00
CA VAL A 40 -1.01 2.44 10.80
C VAL A 40 -0.61 3.66 9.96
N TYR A 41 -0.30 4.76 10.63
CA TYR A 41 0.12 6.02 10.01
C TYR A 41 1.39 6.57 10.67
N HIS A 42 2.17 7.37 9.96
CA HIS A 42 3.34 8.02 10.53
C HIS A 42 2.95 9.14 11.48
N ASP A 43 3.67 9.26 12.60
CA ASP A 43 3.56 10.40 13.50
C ASP A 43 4.25 11.64 12.93
N ILE A 44 3.54 12.32 12.02
CA ILE A 44 4.00 13.53 11.33
C ILE A 44 2.89 14.60 11.30
N PRO A 45 3.24 15.89 11.24
CA PRO A 45 2.26 16.98 11.35
C PRO A 45 1.09 16.91 10.36
N VAL A 46 1.32 16.46 9.12
CA VAL A 46 0.25 16.34 8.12
C VAL A 46 -0.82 15.34 8.54
N VAL A 47 -0.44 14.21 9.15
CA VAL A 47 -1.38 13.19 9.64
C VAL A 47 -2.15 13.71 10.84
N GLN A 48 -1.44 14.25 11.84
CA GLN A 48 -2.09 14.81 13.04
C GLN A 48 -3.07 15.93 12.67
N ASN A 49 -2.67 16.85 11.78
CA ASN A 49 -3.53 17.93 11.32
C ASN A 49 -4.75 17.40 10.56
N TYR A 50 -4.58 16.36 9.74
CA TYR A 50 -5.68 15.76 9.00
C TYR A 50 -6.67 15.04 9.92
N PHE A 51 -6.17 14.27 10.89
CA PHE A 51 -7.00 13.61 11.91
C PHE A 51 -7.76 14.63 12.75
N ASN A 52 -7.08 15.68 13.24
CA ASN A 52 -7.72 16.77 13.97
C ASN A 52 -8.80 17.47 13.13
N ARG A 53 -8.53 17.73 11.84
CA ARG A 53 -9.48 18.35 10.92
C ARG A 53 -10.75 17.51 10.70
N LEU A 54 -10.63 16.20 10.84
CA LEU A 54 -11.69 15.22 10.65
C LEU A 54 -12.25 14.70 11.98
N ASN A 55 -11.82 15.25 13.12
CA ASN A 55 -12.20 14.81 14.46
C ASN A 55 -11.92 13.31 14.72
N ILE A 56 -10.83 12.78 14.19
CA ILE A 56 -10.40 11.39 14.40
C ILE A 56 -9.50 11.35 15.62
N PRO A 57 -9.89 10.66 16.72
CA PRO A 57 -9.01 10.49 17.87
C PRO A 57 -7.93 9.45 17.57
N PHE A 58 -6.71 9.72 18.02
CA PHE A 58 -5.54 8.89 17.71
C PHE A 58 -4.60 8.75 18.90
N ALA A 59 -3.80 7.70 18.86
CA ALA A 59 -2.74 7.41 19.83
C ALA A 59 -1.50 6.83 19.12
N ILE A 60 -0.37 6.81 19.83
CA ILE A 60 0.85 6.15 19.37
C ILE A 60 0.80 4.68 19.80
N ALA A 61 1.03 3.77 18.85
CA ALA A 61 1.22 2.34 19.07
C ALA A 61 2.66 1.94 18.70
N PRO A 62 3.34 1.11 19.52
CA PRO A 62 4.65 0.56 19.17
C PRO A 62 4.52 -0.46 18.03
N ILE A 63 5.65 -0.82 17.41
CA ILE A 63 5.70 -1.99 16.53
C ILE A 63 5.41 -3.24 17.34
N GLY A 64 4.47 -4.06 16.87
CA GLY A 64 4.22 -5.38 17.41
C GLY A 64 2.84 -5.88 17.03
N GLY A 65 2.73 -7.19 16.78
CA GLY A 65 1.46 -7.88 16.65
C GLY A 65 0.85 -8.20 18.02
N ARG A 66 -0.42 -8.60 18.02
CA ARG A 66 -1.06 -9.20 19.19
C ARG A 66 -0.62 -10.67 19.32
N GLY A 67 -0.48 -11.12 20.57
CA GLY A 67 -0.18 -12.51 20.90
C GLY A 67 1.26 -12.93 20.66
N ASN A 68 1.54 -14.20 20.91
CA ASN A 68 2.86 -14.80 20.65
C ASN A 68 3.02 -15.07 19.14
N THR A 69 4.23 -14.89 18.61
CA THR A 69 4.51 -15.20 17.20
C THR A 69 5.04 -16.62 17.04
N THR A 70 4.39 -17.41 16.19
CA THR A 70 4.83 -18.72 15.75
C THR A 70 5.39 -18.62 14.34
N TYR A 71 6.62 -19.07 14.13
CA TYR A 71 7.24 -19.13 12.82
C TYR A 71 6.97 -20.47 12.16
N ALA A 72 6.51 -20.46 10.91
CA ALA A 72 6.27 -21.68 10.15
C ALA A 72 6.59 -21.49 8.67
N ASN A 73 7.05 -22.54 8.02
CA ASN A 73 7.06 -22.60 6.55
C ASN A 73 5.64 -22.95 6.09
N PHE A 74 4.94 -22.02 5.44
CA PHE A 74 3.54 -22.21 5.04
C PHE A 74 3.37 -23.10 3.80
N LYS A 75 4.42 -23.21 2.97
CA LYS A 75 4.45 -24.08 1.79
C LYS A 75 4.45 -25.54 2.22
N GLU A 76 5.30 -25.87 3.19
CA GLU A 76 5.36 -27.22 3.80
C GLU A 76 4.26 -27.43 4.84
N GLY A 77 3.74 -26.31 5.40
CA GLY A 77 2.94 -26.33 6.62
C GLY A 77 3.77 -26.93 7.75
N LYS A 78 4.91 -26.33 8.11
CA LYS A 78 5.79 -26.87 9.16
C LYS A 78 6.21 -25.76 10.10
N VAL A 79 5.88 -25.91 11.38
CA VAL A 79 6.36 -25.00 12.44
C VAL A 79 7.88 -25.14 12.56
N ILE A 80 8.57 -24.00 12.55
CA ILE A 80 10.02 -23.93 12.74
C ILE A 80 10.28 -23.67 14.22
N ALA A 81 10.43 -24.75 14.98
CA ALA A 81 10.69 -24.67 16.41
C ALA A 81 12.00 -23.91 16.69
N ASN A 82 11.97 -23.03 17.69
CA ASN A 82 13.12 -22.21 18.13
C ASN A 82 13.70 -21.29 17.05
N PHE A 83 12.91 -20.92 16.04
CA PHE A 83 13.31 -19.83 15.14
C PHE A 83 13.42 -18.53 15.94
N ILE A 84 14.57 -17.87 15.83
CA ILE A 84 14.84 -16.57 16.45
C ILE A 84 15.24 -15.62 15.32
N PRO A 85 14.45 -14.58 15.03
CA PRO A 85 14.82 -13.54 14.08
C PRO A 85 16.17 -12.91 14.42
N SER A 86 16.98 -12.59 13.42
CA SER A 86 18.21 -11.80 13.63
C SER A 86 17.90 -10.47 14.31
N ASN A 87 18.83 -9.98 15.14
CA ASN A 87 18.73 -8.64 15.70
C ASN A 87 19.05 -7.58 14.62
N PRO A 88 18.08 -6.76 14.17
CA PRO A 88 18.29 -5.91 13.01
C PRO A 88 18.96 -4.58 13.35
N THR A 89 19.23 -4.24 14.62
CA THR A 89 19.59 -2.87 15.05
C THR A 89 20.77 -2.27 14.28
N ASN A 90 21.90 -2.97 14.22
CA ASN A 90 23.11 -2.45 13.56
C ASN A 90 22.93 -2.39 12.05
N ALA A 91 22.30 -3.40 11.46
CA ALA A 91 22.04 -3.46 10.02
C ALA A 91 21.03 -2.38 9.58
N LEU A 92 20.00 -2.06 10.39
CA LEU A 92 19.08 -0.97 10.12
C LEU A 92 19.75 0.39 10.20
N ALA A 93 20.67 0.60 11.15
CA ALA A 93 21.46 1.83 11.21
C ALA A 93 22.34 1.99 9.96
N ALA A 94 23.01 0.91 9.53
CA ALA A 94 23.80 0.91 8.30
C ALA A 94 22.93 1.14 7.04
N TYR A 95 21.77 0.50 6.95
CA TYR A 95 20.78 0.71 5.89
C TYR A 95 20.33 2.17 5.85
N GLY A 96 19.95 2.75 6.99
CA GLY A 96 19.55 4.15 7.10
C GLY A 96 20.64 5.12 6.64
N ALA A 97 21.91 4.84 6.94
CA ALA A 97 23.04 5.63 6.45
C ALA A 97 23.17 5.58 4.91
N GLN A 98 22.78 4.47 4.27
CA GLN A 98 22.73 4.40 2.81
C GLN A 98 21.54 5.17 2.23
N VAL A 99 20.34 5.04 2.82
CA VAL A 99 19.15 5.79 2.38
C VAL A 99 19.38 7.30 2.49
N ALA A 100 20.05 7.75 3.55
CA ALA A 100 20.32 9.17 3.81
C ALA A 100 21.18 9.87 2.74
N GLN A 101 21.90 9.11 1.90
CA GLN A 101 22.66 9.67 0.77
C GLN A 101 21.75 10.18 -0.36
N TYR A 102 20.46 9.83 -0.35
CA TYR A 102 19.50 10.16 -1.40
C TYR A 102 18.30 10.97 -0.85
N PRO A 103 18.52 12.19 -0.33
CA PRO A 103 17.46 12.97 0.33
C PRO A 103 16.26 13.28 -0.57
N GLY A 104 16.45 13.28 -1.90
CA GLY A 104 15.38 13.44 -2.88
C GLY A 104 14.26 12.40 -2.76
N LEU A 105 14.58 11.17 -2.33
CA LEU A 105 13.61 10.07 -2.19
C LEU A 105 12.58 10.29 -1.07
N SER A 106 12.88 11.17 -0.12
CA SER A 106 11.93 11.58 0.92
C SER A 106 10.85 12.52 0.39
N ALA A 107 11.07 13.16 -0.76
CA ALA A 107 10.16 14.12 -1.38
C ALA A 107 9.50 13.60 -2.67
N GLY A 108 9.74 12.33 -3.03
CA GLY A 108 9.25 11.68 -4.25
C GLY A 108 10.39 11.11 -5.09
N PHE A 109 10.12 10.77 -6.35
CA PHE A 109 11.16 10.25 -7.26
C PHE A 109 12.09 11.36 -7.79
N LEU A 110 12.86 12.00 -6.92
CA LEU A 110 13.88 12.98 -7.26
C LEU A 110 15.28 12.32 -7.24
N LEU A 111 15.70 11.83 -8.41
CA LEU A 111 16.91 11.01 -8.56
C LEU A 111 18.13 11.86 -8.96
N PRO A 112 19.35 11.49 -8.51
CA PRO A 112 20.59 12.06 -9.06
C PRO A 112 20.75 11.73 -10.55
N ASN A 113 21.53 12.56 -11.27
CA ASN A 113 21.91 12.31 -12.66
C ASN A 113 23.44 12.36 -12.81
N PRO A 114 24.11 11.26 -13.22
CA PRO A 114 23.53 9.95 -13.54
C PRO A 114 22.93 9.26 -12.32
N VAL A 115 21.98 8.34 -12.55
CA VAL A 115 21.39 7.53 -11.47
C VAL A 115 22.47 6.58 -10.94
N PRO A 116 22.77 6.57 -9.63
CA PRO A 116 23.78 5.69 -9.04
C PRO A 116 23.45 4.21 -9.23
N GLU A 117 24.46 3.39 -9.50
CA GLU A 117 24.31 1.94 -9.71
C GLU A 117 23.66 1.25 -8.51
N ASP A 118 23.97 1.71 -7.30
CA ASP A 118 23.38 1.22 -6.05
C ASP A 118 21.86 1.32 -6.01
N LEU A 119 21.28 2.36 -6.62
CA LEU A 119 19.83 2.50 -6.70
C LEU A 119 19.21 1.55 -7.73
N LEU A 120 19.98 1.15 -8.75
CA LEU A 120 19.52 0.32 -9.87
C LEU A 120 19.69 -1.17 -9.64
N MET A 121 20.62 -1.58 -8.77
CA MET A 121 20.91 -2.98 -8.52
C MET A 121 19.80 -3.67 -7.70
N PRO A 122 19.63 -5.00 -7.83
CA PRO A 122 18.72 -5.77 -6.97
C PRO A 122 19.07 -5.62 -5.50
N PHE A 123 18.06 -5.47 -4.65
CA PHE A 123 18.24 -5.22 -3.22
C PHE A 123 18.97 -6.36 -2.51
N GLY A 124 18.82 -7.61 -2.95
CA GLY A 124 19.60 -8.72 -2.40
C GLY A 124 21.11 -8.53 -2.59
N GLN A 125 21.54 -8.01 -3.74
CA GLN A 125 22.94 -7.69 -3.99
C GLN A 125 23.39 -6.47 -3.17
N PHE A 126 22.52 -5.48 -3.02
CA PHE A 126 22.76 -4.32 -2.17
C PHE A 126 22.94 -4.71 -0.69
N ALA A 127 22.08 -5.59 -0.18
CA ALA A 127 22.15 -6.11 1.18
C ALA A 127 23.45 -6.88 1.43
N GLN A 128 23.91 -7.67 0.45
CA GLN A 128 25.23 -8.33 0.52
C GLN A 128 26.37 -7.31 0.53
N LYS A 129 26.35 -6.35 -0.41
CA LYS A 129 27.39 -5.31 -0.55
C LYS A 129 27.61 -4.52 0.74
N TYR A 130 26.54 -4.20 1.46
CA TYR A 130 26.58 -3.37 2.67
C TYR A 130 26.44 -4.16 3.98
N ASN A 131 26.49 -5.50 3.93
CA ASN A 131 26.35 -6.38 5.09
C ASN A 131 25.07 -6.10 5.91
N LEU A 132 23.93 -6.04 5.23
CA LEU A 132 22.62 -5.68 5.81
C LEU A 132 21.75 -6.91 6.14
N GLY A 133 22.33 -8.11 6.13
CA GLY A 133 21.58 -9.37 6.21
C GLY A 133 20.61 -9.44 7.39
N ASP A 134 21.04 -8.99 8.57
CA ASP A 134 20.22 -9.01 9.78
C ASP A 134 18.99 -8.09 9.73
N ALA A 135 18.95 -7.11 8.81
CA ALA A 135 17.80 -6.24 8.61
C ALA A 135 16.86 -6.70 7.48
N VAL A 136 17.24 -7.69 6.68
CA VAL A 136 16.48 -8.06 5.47
C VAL A 136 15.05 -8.52 5.83
N GLN A 137 14.88 -9.33 6.86
CA GLN A 137 13.55 -9.85 7.25
C GLN A 137 12.60 -8.73 7.68
N ILE A 138 13.07 -7.79 8.51
CA ILE A 138 12.23 -6.66 8.95
C ILE A 138 11.97 -5.66 7.81
N ILE A 139 12.94 -5.44 6.92
CA ILE A 139 12.74 -4.63 5.71
C ILE A 139 11.67 -5.27 4.81
N ALA A 140 11.72 -6.60 4.62
CA ALA A 140 10.73 -7.32 3.84
C ALA A 140 9.32 -7.23 4.46
N GLY A 141 9.19 -7.31 5.78
CA GLY A 141 7.91 -7.17 6.49
C GLY A 141 7.25 -5.78 6.32
N PHE A 142 8.03 -4.72 6.12
CA PHE A 142 7.50 -3.39 5.78
C PHE A 142 7.37 -3.15 4.26
N ALA A 143 7.84 -4.09 3.44
CA ALA A 143 7.73 -4.06 1.98
C ALA A 143 6.71 -5.09 1.46
N GLU A 144 5.77 -5.55 2.29
CA GLU A 144 4.70 -6.44 1.82
C GLU A 144 3.97 -5.84 0.61
N GLY A 145 3.53 -6.73 -0.28
CA GLY A 145 2.93 -6.38 -1.57
C GLY A 145 3.93 -5.98 -2.65
N HIS A 146 5.23 -5.80 -2.36
CA HIS A 146 6.25 -5.41 -3.35
C HIS A 146 6.87 -6.59 -4.12
N GLY A 147 6.30 -7.79 -4.01
CA GLY A 147 6.83 -8.99 -4.66
C GLY A 147 8.09 -9.51 -3.98
N ASP A 148 8.98 -10.16 -4.74
CA ASP A 148 10.25 -10.67 -4.22
C ASP A 148 11.21 -9.51 -3.92
N VAL A 149 11.31 -9.16 -2.63
CA VAL A 149 12.09 -8.03 -2.13
C VAL A 149 13.57 -8.11 -2.52
N LEU A 150 14.16 -9.31 -2.59
CA LEU A 150 15.58 -9.46 -2.95
C LEU A 150 15.83 -9.17 -4.44
N LYS A 151 14.83 -9.40 -5.28
CA LYS A 151 14.87 -9.13 -6.73
C LYS A 151 14.42 -7.71 -7.08
N GLN A 152 13.78 -6.99 -6.17
CA GLN A 152 13.41 -5.58 -6.40
C GLN A 152 14.65 -4.71 -6.57
N MET A 153 14.56 -3.74 -7.47
CA MET A 153 15.55 -2.66 -7.57
C MET A 153 15.63 -1.90 -6.24
N THR A 154 16.84 -1.61 -5.75
CA THR A 154 17.08 -0.98 -4.45
C THR A 154 16.33 0.35 -4.29
N LEU A 155 16.21 1.14 -5.36
CA LEU A 155 15.37 2.33 -5.39
C LEU A 155 13.94 2.06 -4.89
N ASN A 156 13.32 0.96 -5.29
CA ASN A 156 11.95 0.62 -4.89
C ASN A 156 11.87 0.31 -3.39
N ILE A 157 12.90 -0.35 -2.84
CA ILE A 157 12.97 -0.65 -1.41
C ILE A 157 13.21 0.62 -0.60
N PHE A 158 14.05 1.53 -1.07
CA PHE A 158 14.28 2.82 -0.41
C PHE A 158 13.04 3.71 -0.42
N MET A 159 12.22 3.63 -1.48
CA MET A 159 10.98 4.40 -1.56
C MET A 159 9.97 3.96 -0.49
N VAL A 160 9.79 2.65 -0.27
CA VAL A 160 8.87 2.13 0.76
C VAL A 160 9.49 2.20 2.16
N ASN A 161 10.73 1.75 2.32
CA ASN A 161 11.44 1.72 3.60
C ASN A 161 12.41 2.88 3.74
N GLY A 162 11.88 4.11 3.62
CA GLY A 162 12.65 5.34 3.77
C GLY A 162 12.97 5.68 5.23
N LEU A 163 13.69 6.79 5.44
CA LEU A 163 14.07 7.26 6.78
C LEU A 163 12.87 7.47 7.72
N GLN A 164 11.70 7.87 7.19
CA GLN A 164 10.50 8.05 8.00
C GLN A 164 9.97 6.73 8.56
N VAL A 165 10.04 5.62 7.80
CA VAL A 165 9.69 4.28 8.30
C VAL A 165 10.66 3.87 9.39
N LEU A 166 11.97 4.04 9.19
CA LEU A 166 12.98 3.74 10.21
C LEU A 166 12.76 4.53 11.51
N LYS A 167 12.39 5.80 11.39
CA LYS A 167 12.03 6.64 12.54
C LYS A 167 10.79 6.10 13.25
N SER A 168 9.72 5.81 12.51
CA SER A 168 8.49 5.25 13.09
C SER A 168 8.70 3.87 13.70
N MET A 169 9.68 3.09 13.23
CA MET A 169 10.05 1.84 13.91
C MET A 169 10.57 2.05 15.32
N GLN A 170 11.23 3.18 15.57
CA GLN A 170 11.80 3.51 16.88
C GLN A 170 10.78 4.22 17.78
N THR A 171 9.93 5.06 17.20
CA THR A 171 9.02 5.94 17.97
C THR A 171 7.58 5.43 18.04
N GLY A 172 7.23 4.43 17.24
CA GLY A 172 5.85 3.98 17.03
C GLY A 172 5.15 4.72 15.89
N PHE A 173 3.92 4.27 15.64
CA PHE A 173 3.02 4.76 14.60
C PHE A 173 1.73 5.30 15.22
N LEU A 174 1.03 6.18 14.50
CA LEU A 174 -0.32 6.59 14.84
C LEU A 174 -1.34 5.53 14.44
N VAL A 175 -2.29 5.29 15.32
CA VAL A 175 -3.49 4.48 15.11
C VAL A 175 -4.72 5.26 15.56
N THR A 176 -5.87 4.98 14.96
CA THR A 176 -7.14 5.52 15.46
C THR A 176 -7.49 4.83 16.78
N THR A 177 -7.97 5.57 17.78
CA THR A 177 -8.37 4.95 19.07
C THR A 177 -9.71 4.25 18.98
N HIS A 178 -10.50 4.57 17.96
CA HIS A 178 -11.73 3.84 17.63
C HIS A 178 -11.46 2.54 16.86
N HIS A 179 -10.22 2.33 16.38
CA HIS A 179 -9.85 1.15 15.56
C HIS A 179 -10.73 1.01 14.31
N ASP A 180 -11.05 2.13 13.68
CA ASP A 180 -11.82 2.21 12.45
C ASP A 180 -11.16 3.22 11.52
N ASN A 181 -10.37 2.74 10.56
CA ASN A 181 -9.74 3.61 9.58
C ASN A 181 -10.72 4.10 8.49
N TYR A 182 -11.87 3.46 8.28
CA TYR A 182 -12.91 4.01 7.41
C TYR A 182 -13.54 5.29 7.97
N GLU A 183 -13.56 5.47 9.30
CA GLU A 183 -14.04 6.70 9.95
C GLU A 183 -13.38 7.96 9.36
N ILE A 184 -12.09 7.90 9.05
CA ILE A 184 -11.33 8.99 8.41
C ILE A 184 -12.04 9.45 7.12
N TYR A 185 -12.39 8.49 6.26
CA TYR A 185 -12.95 8.78 4.95
C TYR A 185 -14.45 9.08 5.00
N GLY A 186 -15.17 8.49 5.97
CA GLY A 186 -16.54 8.87 6.29
C GLY A 186 -16.63 10.33 6.74
N ASN A 187 -15.76 10.77 7.64
CA ASN A 187 -15.71 12.16 8.10
C ASN A 187 -15.22 13.10 6.98
N ALA A 188 -14.30 12.65 6.12
CA ALA A 188 -13.88 13.42 4.95
C ALA A 188 -15.04 13.64 3.96
N LEU A 189 -15.86 12.63 3.71
CA LEU A 189 -17.06 12.73 2.88
C LEU A 189 -18.05 13.76 3.46
N GLN A 190 -18.28 13.74 4.77
CA GLN A 190 -19.14 14.72 5.45
C GLN A 190 -18.62 16.16 5.30
N VAL A 191 -17.30 16.35 5.40
CA VAL A 191 -16.66 17.65 5.22
C VAL A 191 -16.79 18.18 3.79
N LEU A 192 -16.67 17.31 2.78
CA LEU A 192 -16.81 17.70 1.38
C LEU A 192 -18.26 18.04 1.01
N GLY A 193 -19.20 17.26 1.53
CA GLY A 193 -20.61 17.28 1.14
C GLY A 193 -20.91 16.27 0.04
N SER A 194 -22.05 15.59 0.13
CA SER A 194 -22.45 14.55 -0.83
C SER A 194 -22.76 15.08 -2.23
N ASP A 195 -23.04 16.37 -2.37
CA ASP A 195 -23.23 17.06 -3.65
C ASP A 195 -21.92 17.18 -4.45
N LYS A 196 -20.77 17.13 -3.77
CA LYS A 196 -19.43 17.24 -4.37
C LYS A 196 -18.72 15.91 -4.55
N VAL A 197 -19.36 14.79 -4.19
CA VAL A 197 -18.76 13.46 -4.31
C VAL A 197 -19.68 12.55 -5.11
N LEU A 198 -19.19 12.09 -6.25
CA LEU A 198 -19.85 11.13 -7.11
C LEU A 198 -19.30 9.73 -6.79
N LEU A 199 -19.99 9.02 -5.91
CA LEU A 199 -19.73 7.59 -5.61
C LEU A 199 -20.33 6.69 -6.71
N LYS A 200 -19.90 5.43 -6.78
CA LYS A 200 -20.33 4.45 -7.80
C LYS A 200 -20.21 5.01 -9.22
N SER A 201 -19.18 5.79 -9.48
CA SER A 201 -19.05 6.62 -10.68
C SER A 201 -17.70 6.44 -11.36
N ARG A 202 -17.69 6.35 -12.69
CA ARG A 202 -16.48 6.11 -13.48
C ARG A 202 -16.33 7.13 -14.60
N VAL A 203 -15.12 7.64 -14.78
CA VAL A 203 -14.78 8.46 -15.95
C VAL A 203 -14.81 7.58 -17.20
N VAL A 204 -15.55 8.01 -18.23
CA VAL A 204 -15.68 7.29 -19.50
C VAL A 204 -15.10 8.05 -20.69
N SER A 205 -14.96 9.37 -20.56
CA SER A 205 -14.31 10.21 -21.58
C SER A 205 -13.73 11.47 -20.93
N THR A 206 -12.61 11.95 -21.45
CA THR A 206 -12.04 13.26 -21.11
C THR A 206 -11.66 14.03 -22.37
N LYS A 207 -11.67 15.35 -22.25
CA LYS A 207 -11.12 16.28 -23.25
C LYS A 207 -10.32 17.34 -22.51
N ARG A 208 -9.00 17.30 -22.62
CA ARG A 208 -8.06 18.12 -21.84
C ARG A 208 -7.24 19.10 -22.69
N SER A 209 -7.50 19.13 -23.98
CA SER A 209 -6.81 19.99 -24.96
C SER A 209 -7.44 21.39 -25.11
N PHE A 210 -8.47 21.73 -24.33
CA PHE A 210 -8.99 23.10 -24.32
C PHE A 210 -8.03 24.04 -23.60
N ALA A 211 -8.01 25.30 -24.01
CA ALA A 211 -7.06 26.29 -23.48
C ALA A 211 -7.34 26.71 -22.02
N ASP A 212 -8.59 26.59 -21.56
CA ASP A 212 -9.07 27.17 -20.30
C ASP A 212 -9.71 26.16 -19.34
N HIS A 213 -10.06 24.94 -19.80
CA HIS A 213 -10.72 23.94 -18.96
C HIS A 213 -10.46 22.50 -19.43
N VAL A 214 -10.92 21.55 -18.63
CA VAL A 214 -11.07 20.14 -18.97
C VAL A 214 -12.55 19.78 -18.95
N GLU A 215 -12.97 18.93 -19.87
CA GLU A 215 -14.28 18.26 -19.81
C GLU A 215 -14.09 16.80 -19.42
N VAL A 216 -14.84 16.35 -18.41
CA VAL A 216 -14.81 14.97 -17.92
C VAL A 216 -16.24 14.42 -17.98
N THR A 217 -16.46 13.40 -18.80
CA THR A 217 -17.73 12.67 -18.83
C THR A 217 -17.66 11.49 -17.88
N VAL A 218 -18.61 11.43 -16.95
CA VAL A 218 -18.68 10.45 -15.87
C VAL A 218 -19.98 9.66 -15.99
N GLN A 219 -19.87 8.34 -15.98
CA GLN A 219 -21.00 7.45 -15.78
C GLN A 219 -21.30 7.36 -14.29
N THR A 220 -22.50 7.78 -13.88
CA THR A 220 -23.00 7.63 -12.50
C THR A 220 -24.17 6.64 -12.47
N PRO A 221 -24.67 6.23 -11.29
CA PRO A 221 -25.87 5.38 -11.19
C PRO A 221 -27.12 6.03 -11.81
N SER A 222 -27.15 7.37 -11.92
CA SER A 222 -28.27 8.14 -12.45
C SER A 222 -28.12 8.50 -13.93
N GLY A 223 -27.08 8.01 -14.61
CA GLY A 223 -26.78 8.35 -16.01
C GLY A 223 -25.47 9.13 -16.19
N LEU A 224 -25.27 9.66 -17.40
CA LEU A 224 -24.06 10.42 -17.72
C LEU A 224 -24.12 11.84 -17.15
N LYS A 225 -22.99 12.30 -16.60
CA LYS A 225 -22.76 13.69 -16.21
C LYS A 225 -21.51 14.24 -16.91
N VAL A 226 -21.55 15.50 -17.29
CA VAL A 226 -20.38 16.22 -17.83
C VAL A 226 -19.92 17.23 -16.79
N ILE A 227 -18.66 17.11 -16.38
CA ILE A 227 -17.99 18.01 -15.47
C ILE A 227 -17.08 18.93 -16.29
N LYS A 228 -17.19 20.24 -16.09
CA LYS A 228 -16.23 21.23 -16.61
C LYS A 228 -15.44 21.77 -15.44
N ALA A 229 -14.12 21.65 -15.50
CA ALA A 229 -13.23 22.08 -14.43
C ALA A 229 -11.97 22.73 -14.99
N ASN A 230 -11.29 23.59 -14.22
CA ASN A 230 -10.07 24.25 -14.70
C ASN A 230 -8.86 23.30 -14.68
N LYS A 231 -8.88 22.30 -13.79
CA LYS A 231 -7.77 21.37 -13.53
C LYS A 231 -8.34 19.99 -13.20
N LEU A 232 -7.61 18.95 -13.60
CA LEU A 232 -7.87 17.55 -13.26
C LEU A 232 -6.81 17.08 -12.27
N VAL A 233 -7.21 16.49 -11.14
CA VAL A 233 -6.29 15.84 -10.20
C VAL A 233 -6.52 14.34 -10.27
N MET A 234 -5.48 13.60 -10.63
CA MET A 234 -5.51 12.15 -10.82
C MET A 234 -4.88 11.47 -9.63
N ALA A 235 -5.65 10.63 -8.92
CA ALA A 235 -5.18 9.81 -7.80
C ALA A 235 -5.33 8.29 -8.04
N ILE A 236 -5.72 7.90 -9.27
CA ILE A 236 -5.86 6.48 -9.65
C ILE A 236 -4.51 5.93 -10.17
N PRO A 237 -4.29 4.61 -10.12
CA PRO A 237 -3.09 4.00 -10.72
C PRO A 237 -3.05 4.25 -12.24
N PRO A 238 -1.99 4.89 -12.78
CA PRO A 238 -1.88 5.26 -14.20
C PRO A 238 -1.51 4.05 -15.09
N LYS A 239 -2.35 3.02 -15.10
CA LYS A 239 -2.27 1.89 -16.03
C LYS A 239 -3.17 2.18 -17.23
N LEU A 240 -2.70 1.84 -18.44
CA LEU A 240 -3.48 2.10 -19.67
C LEU A 240 -4.92 1.57 -19.63
N PRO A 241 -5.23 0.37 -19.09
CA PRO A 241 -6.62 -0.08 -18.93
C PRO A 241 -7.48 0.81 -18.01
N ASN A 242 -6.89 1.35 -16.93
CA ASN A 242 -7.58 2.28 -16.03
C ASN A 242 -7.83 3.63 -16.73
N LEU A 243 -6.99 3.97 -17.70
CA LEU A 243 -7.02 5.22 -18.44
C LEU A 243 -7.70 5.12 -19.81
N ALA A 244 -8.43 4.03 -20.10
CA ALA A 244 -9.05 3.82 -21.42
C ALA A 244 -10.03 4.93 -21.83
N GLY A 245 -10.70 5.57 -20.87
CA GLY A 245 -11.57 6.73 -21.09
C GLY A 245 -10.85 8.08 -21.14
N PHE A 246 -9.52 8.11 -21.04
CA PHE A 246 -8.75 9.35 -20.97
C PHE A 246 -8.09 9.67 -22.30
N ASP A 247 -8.11 10.94 -22.71
CA ASP A 247 -7.50 11.42 -23.96
C ASP A 247 -5.99 11.59 -23.81
N LEU A 248 -5.30 10.49 -23.48
CA LEU A 248 -3.85 10.48 -23.26
C LEU A 248 -3.10 10.88 -24.53
N ASP A 249 -2.10 11.76 -24.40
CA ASP A 249 -1.21 12.12 -25.49
C ASP A 249 -0.07 11.09 -25.69
N GLY A 250 0.84 11.37 -26.63
CA GLY A 250 1.97 10.47 -26.91
C GLY A 250 2.94 10.34 -25.72
N THR A 251 3.15 11.41 -24.96
CA THR A 251 4.05 11.44 -23.79
C THR A 251 3.49 10.58 -22.67
N GLU A 252 2.23 10.81 -22.31
CA GLU A 252 1.52 10.05 -21.27
C GLU A 252 1.45 8.57 -21.63
N LYS A 253 1.05 8.22 -22.87
CA LYS A 253 0.99 6.83 -23.33
C LYS A 253 2.36 6.15 -23.26
N SER A 254 3.41 6.82 -23.71
CA SER A 254 4.77 6.27 -23.69
C SER A 254 5.23 5.96 -22.27
N LEU A 255 5.00 6.87 -21.32
CA LEU A 255 5.37 6.66 -19.92
C LEU A 255 4.51 5.55 -19.28
N PHE A 256 3.19 5.67 -19.35
CA PHE A 256 2.29 4.77 -18.63
C PHE A 256 2.30 3.34 -19.17
N SER A 257 2.71 3.14 -20.43
CA SER A 257 2.92 1.80 -21.00
C SER A 257 4.05 1.01 -20.35
N LYS A 258 5.01 1.68 -19.71
CA LYS A 258 6.19 1.05 -19.09
C LYS A 258 5.91 0.50 -17.69
N PHE A 259 4.81 0.91 -17.05
CA PHE A 259 4.50 0.48 -15.70
C PHE A 259 4.18 -1.02 -15.64
N ILE A 260 5.00 -1.74 -14.89
CA ILE A 260 4.70 -3.08 -14.37
C ILE A 260 4.23 -2.96 -12.91
N ASN A 261 3.64 -4.03 -12.37
CA ASN A 261 3.09 -4.03 -11.02
C ASN A 261 3.17 -5.42 -10.40
N THR A 262 3.16 -5.45 -9.09
CA THR A 262 2.94 -6.65 -8.28
C THR A 262 1.47 -6.75 -7.88
N ALA A 263 1.15 -7.73 -7.05
CA ALA A 263 -0.19 -7.94 -6.52
C ALA A 263 -0.15 -8.14 -5.01
N TYR A 264 -1.15 -7.58 -4.35
CA TYR A 264 -1.31 -7.61 -2.91
C TYR A 264 -2.78 -7.80 -2.56
N TYR A 265 -3.04 -8.68 -1.61
CA TYR A 265 -4.39 -9.04 -1.21
C TYR A 265 -4.45 -9.10 0.30
N THR A 266 -5.60 -8.72 0.83
CA THR A 266 -5.85 -8.75 2.27
C THR A 266 -7.18 -9.43 2.57
N GLY A 267 -7.30 -9.97 3.77
CA GLY A 267 -8.57 -10.50 4.24
C GLY A 267 -8.59 -10.79 5.72
N LEU A 268 -9.76 -11.25 6.16
CA LEU A 268 -10.01 -11.76 7.50
C LEU A 268 -10.54 -13.18 7.39
N VAL A 269 -9.96 -14.09 8.16
CA VAL A 269 -10.34 -15.51 8.16
C VAL A 269 -10.80 -15.92 9.54
N HIS A 270 -11.96 -16.56 9.60
CA HIS A 270 -12.54 -17.13 10.81
C HIS A 270 -12.56 -18.66 10.73
N ASN A 271 -13.05 -19.31 11.79
CA ASN A 271 -13.15 -20.76 11.92
C ASN A 271 -11.82 -21.46 11.60
N THR A 272 -10.69 -20.84 11.94
CA THR A 272 -9.36 -21.29 11.52
C THR A 272 -8.86 -22.47 12.33
N GLY A 273 -9.48 -22.82 13.47
CA GLY A 273 -9.02 -23.87 14.38
C GLY A 273 -7.63 -23.63 14.98
N LEU A 274 -6.95 -22.54 14.60
CA LEU A 274 -5.65 -22.15 15.13
C LEU A 274 -5.84 -21.49 16.52
N PRO A 275 -4.90 -21.67 17.46
CA PRO A 275 -4.89 -20.96 18.72
C PRO A 275 -5.10 -19.44 18.58
N ALA A 276 -6.11 -18.91 19.29
CA ALA A 276 -6.58 -17.52 19.14
C ALA A 276 -5.60 -16.47 19.71
N ASP A 277 -4.62 -16.88 20.50
CA ASP A 277 -3.61 -16.04 21.16
C ASP A 277 -2.24 -16.06 20.46
N ALA A 278 -2.15 -16.70 19.29
CA ALA A 278 -0.91 -16.84 18.52
C ALA A 278 -1.05 -16.28 17.11
N SER A 279 -0.12 -15.42 16.70
CA SER A 279 0.06 -15.00 15.31
C SER A 279 1.07 -15.94 14.62
N TYR A 280 0.98 -16.08 13.30
CA TYR A 280 1.81 -16.98 12.49
C TYR A 280 2.54 -16.19 11.42
N GLN A 281 3.87 -16.30 11.36
CA GLN A 281 4.67 -15.67 10.31
C GLN A 281 5.27 -16.73 9.40
N ASN A 282 5.18 -16.48 8.10
CA ASN A 282 5.74 -17.35 7.09
C ASN A 282 7.25 -17.12 6.97
N VAL A 283 8.03 -18.20 7.11
CA VAL A 283 9.49 -18.17 6.96
C VAL A 283 9.96 -19.38 6.18
N ASP A 284 10.98 -19.20 5.36
CA ASP A 284 11.66 -20.31 4.70
C ASP A 284 13.15 -20.32 5.04
N VAL A 285 13.56 -21.21 5.95
CA VAL A 285 14.96 -21.31 6.40
C VAL A 285 15.93 -21.81 5.32
N ALA A 286 15.44 -22.23 4.16
CA ALA A 286 16.28 -22.51 3.00
C ALA A 286 16.75 -21.23 2.30
N ASP A 287 16.03 -20.12 2.46
CA ASP A 287 16.43 -18.80 1.98
C ASP A 287 17.48 -18.19 2.94
N PRO A 288 18.58 -17.58 2.43
CA PRO A 288 19.63 -16.98 3.25
C PRO A 288 19.15 -15.89 4.23
N TYR A 289 17.99 -15.28 3.98
CA TYR A 289 17.38 -14.26 4.83
C TYR A 289 16.05 -14.72 5.44
N SER A 290 15.75 -16.02 5.35
CA SER A 290 14.53 -16.64 5.86
C SER A 290 13.23 -16.06 5.26
N LEU A 291 13.30 -15.50 4.05
CA LEU A 291 12.12 -14.97 3.37
C LEU A 291 11.32 -16.08 2.69
N PRO A 292 9.97 -16.04 2.74
CA PRO A 292 9.14 -17.02 2.05
C PRO A 292 9.09 -16.78 0.53
N ASP A 293 8.89 -17.86 -0.22
CA ASP A 293 8.54 -17.79 -1.65
C ASP A 293 7.17 -17.12 -1.88
N LEU A 294 7.05 -16.39 -3.00
CA LEU A 294 5.79 -15.86 -3.52
C LEU A 294 5.40 -16.56 -4.84
N PRO A 295 4.10 -16.72 -5.16
CA PRO A 295 2.95 -16.20 -4.42
C PRO A 295 2.66 -16.95 -3.12
N GLY A 296 2.21 -16.24 -2.09
CA GLY A 296 1.93 -16.84 -0.79
C GLY A 296 1.47 -15.84 0.27
N LEU A 297 0.98 -16.39 1.38
CA LEU A 297 0.69 -15.65 2.61
C LEU A 297 2.00 -15.18 3.27
N TYR A 298 2.03 -13.93 3.71
CA TYR A 298 3.09 -13.40 4.58
C TYR A 298 2.91 -13.86 6.03
N GLY A 299 1.66 -13.91 6.49
CA GLY A 299 1.33 -14.32 7.85
C GLY A 299 -0.17 -14.37 8.13
N LEU A 300 -0.49 -14.78 9.36
CA LEU A 300 -1.81 -14.71 9.97
C LEU A 300 -1.68 -14.00 11.32
N SER A 301 -2.25 -12.82 11.46
CA SER A 301 -2.17 -12.02 12.67
C SER A 301 -3.46 -12.12 13.47
N THR A 302 -3.35 -12.35 14.78
CA THR A 302 -4.52 -12.31 15.67
C THR A 302 -5.12 -10.91 15.71
N THR A 303 -6.45 -10.85 15.80
CA THR A 303 -7.19 -9.59 15.86
C THR A 303 -7.72 -9.34 17.28
N ALA A 304 -8.44 -8.23 17.48
CA ALA A 304 -9.15 -7.99 18.75
C ALA A 304 -10.35 -8.93 18.96
N ILE A 305 -10.75 -9.69 17.93
CA ILE A 305 -11.85 -10.66 17.98
C ILE A 305 -11.22 -12.07 18.07
N PRO A 306 -11.46 -12.82 19.16
CA PRO A 306 -10.92 -14.16 19.31
C PRO A 306 -11.30 -15.08 18.15
N GLY A 307 -10.32 -15.81 17.59
CA GLY A 307 -10.53 -16.75 16.49
C GLY A 307 -10.56 -16.10 15.09
N LEU A 308 -10.62 -14.77 15.01
CA LEU A 308 -10.53 -14.03 13.75
C LEU A 308 -9.08 -13.61 13.48
N PHE A 309 -8.58 -13.94 12.30
CA PHE A 309 -7.21 -13.67 11.87
C PHE A 309 -7.18 -12.73 10.67
N SER A 310 -6.31 -11.72 10.72
CA SER A 310 -5.96 -10.93 9.54
C SER A 310 -4.90 -11.64 8.73
N VAL A 311 -5.02 -11.60 7.41
CA VAL A 311 -4.09 -12.25 6.49
C VAL A 311 -3.66 -11.29 5.39
N GLN A 312 -2.37 -11.34 5.05
CA GLN A 312 -1.76 -10.59 3.94
C GLN A 312 -1.17 -11.59 2.96
N TYR A 313 -1.43 -11.40 1.66
CA TYR A 313 -0.97 -12.28 0.58
C TYR A 313 -0.25 -11.48 -0.51
N GLY A 314 0.91 -11.97 -0.93
CA GLY A 314 1.73 -11.35 -1.96
C GLY A 314 1.86 -12.19 -3.22
N SER A 315 2.03 -11.52 -4.36
CA SER A 315 2.44 -12.17 -5.60
C SER A 315 3.24 -11.22 -6.50
N GLN A 316 4.15 -11.78 -7.30
CA GLN A 316 4.89 -11.03 -8.31
C GLN A 316 3.99 -10.54 -9.45
N THR A 317 2.87 -11.21 -9.70
CA THR A 317 1.88 -10.89 -10.74
C THR A 317 0.46 -11.01 -10.23
N ALA A 318 -0.49 -10.32 -10.86
CA ALA A 318 -1.91 -10.47 -10.55
C ALA A 318 -2.38 -11.93 -10.71
N LEU A 319 -3.09 -12.40 -9.70
CA LEU A 319 -3.77 -13.70 -9.63
C LEU A 319 -5.29 -13.51 -9.53
N PRO A 320 -6.10 -14.46 -10.03
CA PRO A 320 -7.53 -14.46 -9.80
C PRO A 320 -7.89 -14.60 -8.31
N ASP A 321 -8.89 -13.85 -7.85
CA ASP A 321 -9.29 -13.82 -6.43
C ASP A 321 -9.62 -15.21 -5.87
N ASP A 322 -10.33 -16.05 -6.64
CA ASP A 322 -10.71 -17.40 -6.21
C ASP A 322 -9.49 -18.31 -5.97
N ALA A 323 -8.42 -18.12 -6.75
CA ALA A 323 -7.17 -18.88 -6.58
C ALA A 323 -6.45 -18.44 -5.30
N VAL A 324 -6.40 -17.13 -5.03
CA VAL A 324 -5.82 -16.57 -3.80
C VAL A 324 -6.59 -17.04 -2.57
N LYS A 325 -7.92 -16.91 -2.58
CA LYS A 325 -8.79 -17.38 -1.50
C LYS A 325 -8.59 -18.88 -1.23
N ALA A 326 -8.57 -19.70 -2.28
CA ALA A 326 -8.36 -21.14 -2.14
C ALA A 326 -6.99 -21.47 -1.53
N ASP A 327 -5.92 -20.78 -1.92
CA ASP A 327 -4.57 -21.01 -1.38
C ASP A 327 -4.44 -20.56 0.09
N ILE A 328 -5.10 -19.46 0.48
CA ILE A 328 -5.20 -19.03 1.89
C ILE A 328 -5.82 -20.15 2.75
N ILE A 329 -6.98 -20.67 2.33
CA ILE A 329 -7.68 -21.75 3.03
C ILE A 329 -6.84 -23.03 3.06
N ALA A 330 -6.21 -23.40 1.94
CA ALA A 330 -5.33 -24.57 1.87
C ALA A 330 -4.13 -24.44 2.81
N THR A 331 -3.54 -23.25 2.91
CA THR A 331 -2.41 -22.96 3.81
C THR A 331 -2.80 -23.16 5.27
N ILE A 332 -3.95 -22.62 5.69
CA ILE A 332 -4.47 -22.80 7.06
C ILE A 332 -4.68 -24.29 7.35
N LYS A 333 -5.25 -25.05 6.42
CA LYS A 333 -5.44 -26.50 6.57
C LYS A 333 -4.12 -27.26 6.71
N ARG A 334 -3.08 -26.89 5.95
CA ARG A 334 -1.74 -27.46 6.08
C ARG A 334 -1.15 -27.19 7.47
N LEU A 335 -1.25 -25.94 7.95
CA LEU A 335 -0.78 -25.56 9.28
C LEU A 335 -1.46 -26.38 10.38
N ARG A 336 -2.80 -26.46 10.38
CA ARG A 336 -3.55 -27.30 11.34
C ARG A 336 -3.05 -28.73 11.39
N LYS A 337 -2.94 -29.36 10.21
CA LYS A 337 -2.52 -30.76 10.07
C LYS A 337 -1.14 -30.97 10.69
N SER A 338 -0.23 -30.05 10.44
CA SER A 338 1.15 -30.13 10.95
C SER A 338 1.26 -29.96 12.46
N MET A 339 0.37 -29.14 13.03
CA MET A 339 0.30 -28.88 14.47
C MET A 339 -0.51 -29.95 15.21
N GLY A 340 -1.03 -30.96 14.51
CA GLY A 340 -1.88 -32.00 15.10
C GLY A 340 -3.25 -31.50 15.56
N ILE A 341 -3.68 -30.32 15.09
CA ILE A 341 -4.96 -29.71 15.47
C ILE A 341 -6.10 -30.47 14.79
N GLN A 342 -6.96 -31.08 15.62
CA GLN A 342 -8.21 -31.70 15.17
C GLN A 342 -9.32 -30.63 15.18
N ALA A 343 -9.50 -29.96 14.05
CA ALA A 343 -10.60 -29.01 13.85
C ALA A 343 -11.52 -29.51 12.73
N HIS A 344 -12.82 -29.57 13.01
CA HIS A 344 -13.85 -30.02 12.07
C HIS A 344 -14.46 -28.88 11.26
N GLU A 345 -14.31 -27.64 11.72
CA GLU A 345 -14.83 -26.45 11.05
C GLU A 345 -13.98 -26.10 9.82
N GLU A 346 -14.62 -25.60 8.78
CA GLU A 346 -13.96 -25.13 7.57
C GLU A 346 -13.53 -23.66 7.74
N PRO A 347 -12.25 -23.31 7.52
CA PRO A 347 -11.85 -21.92 7.56
C PRO A 347 -12.56 -21.12 6.47
N GLU A 348 -12.99 -19.91 6.81
CA GLU A 348 -13.81 -19.07 5.95
C GLU A 348 -13.28 -17.64 5.94
N LEU A 349 -13.16 -17.05 4.74
CA LEU A 349 -12.89 -15.62 4.60
C LEU A 349 -14.18 -14.84 4.85
N VAL A 350 -14.22 -14.07 5.93
CA VAL A 350 -15.35 -13.19 6.27
C VAL A 350 -15.20 -11.79 5.68
N ALA A 351 -13.99 -11.43 5.27
CA ALA A 351 -13.68 -10.21 4.54
C ALA A 351 -12.48 -10.45 3.60
N TYR A 352 -12.46 -9.79 2.45
CA TYR A 352 -11.40 -9.92 1.44
C TYR A 352 -11.39 -8.69 0.54
N ASP A 353 -10.20 -8.18 0.21
CA ASP A 353 -10.01 -7.13 -0.76
C ASP A 353 -8.76 -7.41 -1.63
N ASN A 354 -8.78 -6.92 -2.86
CA ASN A 354 -7.74 -7.04 -3.85
C ASN A 354 -7.15 -5.66 -4.15
N HIS A 355 -5.96 -5.40 -3.62
CA HIS A 355 -5.24 -4.12 -3.77
C HIS A 355 -4.41 -4.06 -5.08
N THR A 356 -4.74 -4.89 -6.08
CA THR A 356 -4.02 -4.98 -7.35
C THR A 356 -4.62 -4.02 -8.40
N PRO A 357 -3.81 -3.26 -9.16
CA PRO A 357 -2.34 -3.29 -9.21
C PRO A 357 -1.68 -2.66 -7.98
N PHE A 358 -0.73 -3.37 -7.40
CA PHE A 358 0.11 -2.86 -6.31
C PHE A 358 1.51 -2.54 -6.84
N ARG A 359 2.13 -1.50 -6.29
CA ARG A 359 3.48 -1.02 -6.59
C ARG A 359 3.79 -0.91 -8.10
N LEU A 360 3.44 0.23 -8.70
CA LEU A 360 3.83 0.50 -10.09
C LEU A 360 5.33 0.83 -10.21
N THR A 361 6.07 0.03 -10.98
CA THR A 361 7.52 0.17 -11.19
C THR A 361 7.87 0.12 -12.67
N VAL A 362 9.12 0.45 -13.00
CA VAL A 362 9.69 0.36 -14.35
C VAL A 362 11.05 -0.34 -14.30
N SER A 363 11.61 -0.68 -15.47
CA SER A 363 12.90 -1.33 -15.57
C SER A 363 14.07 -0.42 -15.11
N PRO A 364 15.22 -0.98 -14.67
CA PRO A 364 16.41 -0.19 -14.39
C PRO A 364 16.87 0.68 -15.57
N ASP A 365 16.72 0.19 -16.81
CA ASP A 365 17.08 0.94 -18.02
C ASP A 365 16.17 2.15 -18.24
N ASP A 366 14.87 2.01 -17.95
CA ASP A 366 13.93 3.14 -17.99
C ASP A 366 14.26 4.19 -16.93
N VAL A 367 14.60 3.76 -15.71
CA VAL A 367 15.04 4.67 -14.64
C VAL A 367 16.30 5.42 -15.06
N LYS A 368 17.30 4.69 -15.57
CA LYS A 368 18.56 5.26 -16.07
C LYS A 368 18.34 6.24 -17.22
N SER A 369 17.32 5.99 -18.05
CA SER A 369 16.93 6.85 -19.18
C SER A 369 16.05 8.05 -18.77
N GLY A 370 15.87 8.29 -17.47
CA GLY A 370 15.18 9.47 -16.95
C GLY A 370 13.66 9.33 -16.85
N PHE A 371 13.12 8.10 -16.77
CA PHE A 371 11.68 7.85 -16.65
C PHE A 371 11.01 8.73 -15.60
N TYR A 372 11.54 8.77 -14.38
CA TYR A 372 10.93 9.52 -13.28
C TYR A 372 11.05 11.05 -13.44
N ASN A 373 12.07 11.55 -14.12
CA ASN A 373 12.13 12.98 -14.47
C ASN A 373 11.00 13.35 -15.44
N ASN A 374 10.76 12.50 -16.45
CA ASN A 374 9.67 12.67 -17.40
C ASN A 374 8.29 12.50 -16.74
N LEU A 375 8.17 11.56 -15.80
CA LEU A 375 6.95 11.37 -15.00
C LEU A 375 6.65 12.62 -14.15
N ASN A 376 7.64 13.16 -13.45
CA ASN A 376 7.49 14.37 -12.65
C ASN A 376 7.17 15.61 -13.50
N ALA A 377 7.63 15.65 -14.75
CA ALA A 377 7.33 16.73 -15.70
C ALA A 377 5.85 16.76 -16.14
N LEU A 378 5.06 15.72 -15.86
CA LEU A 378 3.63 15.70 -16.18
C LEU A 378 2.78 16.63 -15.27
N GLN A 379 3.34 17.21 -14.21
CA GLN A 379 2.59 18.08 -13.30
C GLN A 379 2.13 19.36 -14.01
N GLY A 380 0.83 19.45 -14.31
CA GLY A 380 0.21 20.55 -15.04
C GLY A 380 0.07 20.29 -16.55
N HIS A 381 0.61 19.19 -17.06
CA HIS A 381 0.48 18.80 -18.46
C HIS A 381 -0.99 18.56 -18.81
N LEU A 382 -1.50 19.18 -19.87
CA LEU A 382 -2.92 19.14 -20.24
C LEU A 382 -3.86 19.41 -19.05
N HIS A 383 -3.54 20.45 -18.26
CA HIS A 383 -4.28 20.84 -17.06
C HIS A 383 -4.43 19.71 -16.01
N THR A 384 -3.57 18.70 -16.07
CA THR A 384 -3.65 17.48 -15.25
C THR A 384 -2.51 17.45 -14.23
N PHE A 385 -2.85 17.13 -12.99
CA PHE A 385 -1.91 16.95 -11.89
C PHE A 385 -2.05 15.54 -11.36
N TRP A 386 -0.93 14.91 -11.03
CA TRP A 386 -0.92 13.51 -10.65
C TRP A 386 -0.43 13.35 -9.22
N THR A 387 -1.18 12.57 -8.43
CA THR A 387 -0.81 12.13 -7.09
C THR A 387 -1.03 10.62 -6.97
N GLY A 388 -0.81 10.07 -5.78
CA GLY A 388 -0.95 8.65 -5.49
C GLY A 388 0.35 7.86 -5.64
N ALA A 389 0.26 6.56 -5.33
CA ALA A 389 1.42 5.71 -5.10
C ALA A 389 2.38 5.54 -6.30
N ALA A 390 1.90 5.78 -7.52
CA ALA A 390 2.76 5.72 -8.71
C ALA A 390 3.73 6.92 -8.83
N PHE A 391 3.40 8.05 -8.19
CA PHE A 391 4.20 9.27 -8.16
C PHE A 391 5.04 9.39 -6.88
N ASP A 392 4.73 8.57 -5.87
CA ASP A 392 5.50 8.49 -4.62
C ASP A 392 5.58 7.03 -4.12
N LYS A 393 4.78 6.63 -3.12
CA LYS A 393 4.82 5.29 -2.51
C LYS A 393 3.47 4.84 -1.97
N HIS A 394 3.31 3.54 -1.70
CA HIS A 394 2.12 2.98 -1.04
C HIS A 394 2.13 3.25 0.47
N ASP A 395 1.96 4.52 0.86
CA ASP A 395 1.88 4.95 2.26
C ASP A 395 0.94 6.15 2.38
N SER A 396 -0.18 6.01 3.08
CA SER A 396 -1.18 7.09 3.18
C SER A 396 -0.61 8.38 3.75
N SER A 397 0.26 8.29 4.77
CA SER A 397 0.81 9.45 5.46
C SER A 397 1.74 10.25 4.56
N LEU A 398 2.61 9.55 3.84
CA LEU A 398 3.56 10.15 2.92
C LEU A 398 2.88 10.60 1.62
N LEU A 399 1.83 9.92 1.17
CA LEU A 399 0.99 10.38 0.06
C LEU A 399 0.24 11.67 0.39
N TRP A 400 -0.30 11.80 1.60
CA TRP A 400 -0.91 13.06 2.04
C TRP A 400 0.13 14.17 2.11
N ASN A 401 1.33 13.88 2.63
CA ASN A 401 2.44 14.83 2.66
C ASN A 401 2.85 15.28 1.25
N PHE A 402 3.03 14.32 0.32
CA PHE A 402 3.34 14.59 -1.08
C PHE A 402 2.25 15.45 -1.73
N THR A 403 0.98 15.12 -1.49
CA THR A 403 -0.15 15.89 -2.02
C THR A 403 -0.16 17.34 -1.54
N GLU A 404 0.21 17.62 -0.28
CA GLU A 404 0.36 19.00 0.21
C GLU A 404 1.39 19.80 -0.63
N THR A 405 2.48 19.17 -1.06
CA THR A 405 3.51 19.84 -1.88
C THR A 405 2.99 20.24 -3.27
N LEU A 406 2.00 19.51 -3.80
CA LEU A 406 1.39 19.80 -5.11
C LEU A 406 0.34 20.90 -5.05
N LEU A 407 -0.22 21.21 -3.87
CA LEU A 407 -1.33 22.16 -3.75
C LEU A 407 -1.01 23.52 -4.37
N THR A 408 0.20 24.04 -4.19
CA THR A 408 0.62 25.34 -4.77
C THR A 408 0.56 25.37 -6.30
N LYS A 409 0.74 24.22 -6.96
CA LYS A 409 0.64 24.08 -8.42
C LYS A 409 -0.81 23.87 -8.86
N ILE A 410 -1.62 23.22 -8.02
CA ILE A 410 -3.04 22.95 -8.28
C ILE A 410 -3.91 24.18 -7.99
N THR A 411 -3.55 25.06 -7.06
CA THR A 411 -4.38 26.22 -6.69
C THR A 411 -4.31 27.40 -7.63
#